data_AF-A0A349H136-F1
#
_entry.id   AF-A0A349H136-F1
#
_cell.length_a   1.000
_cell.length_b   1.000
_cell.length_c   1.000
_cell.angle_alpha   90.00
_cell.angle_beta   90.00
_cell.angle_gamma   90.00
#
_symmetry.space_group_name_H-M   'P 1'
#
loop_
_entity.id
_entity.type
_entity.pdbx_description
1 polymer ?
#
loop_
_entity_poly.entity_id
_entity_poly.type
_entity_poly.pdbx_seq_one_letter_code
_entity_poly.pdbx_strand_id
1 'polypeptide(L)'
;MGLIRMKTAVNIEDNASGWSRRYQVALRRYLQTETTASLKAAPQLGRGAVSLGMETLDVARVHELALAALIAGDGSLGISHEPDKRASSFFAEVIVPIEQTHGPARTVDAKVTRLTQSLLRRTKEVTDSTRLLEKGVAQRQTAETALKKSVRNRAELLAEAERLRLHLQKLTLRILSAQEHDRNVTGQHLRDDIAQMLLAIEIRLLALNGAIQINTADLKKEIAETQRIVKQSLATIHRLSL
;
A
#
# COMPACT_ATOMS: atom_id res chain seq x y z
N MET A 1 -5.78 61.67 -27.43
CA MET A 1 -6.44 60.36 -27.18
C MET A 1 -7.98 60.41 -27.11
N GLY A 2 -8.65 61.58 -26.99
CA GLY A 2 -10.12 61.65 -26.91
C GLY A 2 -10.88 61.61 -28.25
N LEU A 3 -10.27 62.08 -29.35
CA LEU A 3 -10.94 62.15 -30.66
C LEU A 3 -11.05 60.80 -31.41
N ILE A 4 -10.18 59.83 -31.13
CA ILE A 4 -10.18 58.52 -31.80
C ILE A 4 -11.29 57.63 -31.21
N ARG A 5 -11.53 57.70 -29.90
CA ARG A 5 -12.53 56.87 -29.20
C ARG A 5 -13.98 57.31 -29.48
N MET A 6 -14.23 58.62 -29.64
CA MET A 6 -15.52 59.14 -30.10
C MET A 6 -15.79 58.81 -31.57
N LYS A 7 -14.78 58.93 -32.46
CA LYS A 7 -14.92 58.51 -33.86
C LYS A 7 -15.22 57.02 -34.00
N THR A 8 -14.64 56.15 -33.18
CA THR A 8 -14.93 54.71 -33.22
C THR A 8 -16.33 54.37 -32.71
N ALA A 9 -16.82 55.02 -31.65
CA ALA A 9 -18.17 54.77 -31.14
C ALA A 9 -19.26 55.28 -32.09
N VAL A 10 -19.10 56.51 -32.62
CA VAL A 10 -20.00 57.11 -33.62
C VAL A 10 -20.02 56.27 -34.90
N ASN A 11 -18.86 55.79 -35.36
CA ASN A 11 -18.76 54.94 -36.54
C ASN A 11 -19.39 53.55 -36.31
N ILE A 12 -19.37 53.01 -35.09
CA ILE A 12 -20.05 51.74 -34.77
C ILE A 12 -21.57 51.92 -34.75
N GLU A 13 -22.09 53.00 -34.17
CA GLU A 13 -23.54 53.31 -34.17
C GLU A 13 -24.07 53.63 -35.58
N ASP A 14 -23.30 54.38 -36.39
CA ASP A 14 -23.62 54.67 -37.79
C ASP A 14 -23.57 53.40 -38.67
N ASN A 15 -22.62 52.50 -38.42
CA ASN A 15 -22.52 51.24 -39.15
C ASN A 15 -23.60 50.23 -38.71
N ALA A 16 -23.99 50.22 -37.44
CA ALA A 16 -25.09 49.41 -36.92
C ALA A 16 -26.44 49.90 -37.47
N SER A 17 -26.69 51.21 -37.51
CA SER A 17 -27.89 51.78 -38.14
C SER A 17 -27.94 51.53 -39.66
N GLY A 18 -26.78 51.62 -40.33
CA GLY A 18 -26.63 51.25 -41.74
C GLY A 18 -26.86 49.76 -42.00
N TRP A 19 -26.41 48.89 -41.10
CA TRP A 19 -26.66 47.44 -41.18
C TRP A 19 -28.14 47.11 -40.96
N SER A 20 -28.78 47.70 -39.95
CA SER A 20 -30.22 47.53 -39.68
C SER A 20 -31.10 47.96 -40.86
N ARG A 21 -30.72 49.04 -41.55
CA ARG A 21 -31.41 49.48 -42.78
C ARG A 21 -31.25 48.46 -43.92
N ARG A 22 -30.04 47.93 -44.13
CA ARG A 22 -29.80 46.86 -45.13
C ARG A 22 -30.56 45.58 -44.79
N TYR A 23 -30.61 45.23 -43.51
CA TYR A 23 -31.38 44.10 -42.99
C TYR A 23 -32.87 44.26 -43.30
N GLN A 24 -33.46 45.40 -42.98
CA GLN A 24 -34.89 45.68 -43.23
C GLN A 24 -35.23 45.65 -44.73
N VAL A 25 -34.37 46.21 -45.59
CA VAL A 25 -34.56 46.19 -47.05
C VAL A 25 -34.50 44.76 -47.59
N ALA A 26 -33.53 43.97 -47.13
CA ALA A 26 -33.39 42.57 -47.54
C ALA A 26 -34.56 41.71 -47.05
N LEU A 27 -35.01 41.91 -45.80
CA LEU A 27 -36.17 41.24 -45.24
C LEU A 27 -37.46 41.58 -46.01
N ARG A 28 -37.71 42.87 -46.29
CA ARG A 28 -38.85 43.30 -47.11
C ARG A 28 -38.85 42.62 -48.48
N ARG A 29 -37.70 42.64 -49.15
CA ARG A 29 -37.52 42.03 -50.48
C ARG A 29 -37.75 40.51 -50.42
N TYR A 30 -37.27 39.85 -49.37
CA TYR A 30 -37.48 38.43 -49.15
C TYR A 30 -38.96 38.11 -48.97
N LEU A 31 -39.69 38.87 -48.14
CA LEU A 31 -41.11 38.66 -47.90
C LEU A 31 -41.98 38.94 -49.14
N GLN A 32 -41.62 39.91 -49.98
CA GLN A 32 -42.39 40.29 -51.18
C GLN A 32 -42.12 39.42 -52.43
N THR A 33 -41.00 38.69 -52.48
CA THR A 33 -40.59 37.92 -53.68
C THR A 33 -40.62 36.42 -53.40
N GLU A 34 -41.34 35.61 -54.19
CA GLU A 34 -41.39 34.14 -54.00
C GLU A 34 -40.10 33.39 -54.41
N THR A 35 -39.11 34.08 -54.97
CA THR A 35 -37.89 33.45 -55.48
C THR A 35 -36.87 33.20 -54.37
N THR A 36 -36.32 31.99 -54.27
CA THR A 36 -35.22 31.60 -53.35
C THR A 36 -33.95 32.47 -53.48
N ALA A 37 -33.81 33.22 -54.57
CA ALA A 37 -32.72 34.17 -54.80
C ALA A 37 -32.63 35.27 -53.74
N SER A 38 -33.75 35.64 -53.10
CA SER A 38 -33.78 36.65 -52.04
C SER A 38 -33.18 36.16 -50.71
N LEU A 39 -33.13 34.84 -50.46
CA LEU A 39 -32.49 34.26 -49.27
C LEU A 39 -30.96 34.33 -49.31
N LYS A 40 -30.36 34.47 -50.51
CA LYS A 40 -28.89 34.54 -50.70
C LYS A 40 -28.24 35.75 -50.02
N ALA A 41 -29.02 36.78 -49.68
CA ALA A 41 -28.54 37.96 -48.97
C ALA A 41 -28.32 37.71 -47.47
N ALA A 42 -29.01 36.72 -46.87
CA ALA A 42 -28.98 36.47 -45.44
C ALA A 42 -27.58 36.07 -44.91
N PRO A 43 -26.81 35.17 -45.56
CA PRO A 43 -25.46 34.84 -45.12
C PRO A 43 -24.47 36.02 -45.16
N GLN A 44 -24.67 36.97 -46.09
CA GLN A 44 -23.83 38.18 -46.16
C GLN A 44 -24.16 39.15 -45.03
N LEU A 45 -25.44 39.30 -44.69
CA LEU A 45 -25.87 40.09 -43.54
C LEU A 45 -25.35 39.48 -42.23
N GLY A 46 -25.38 38.15 -42.10
CA GLY A 46 -24.82 37.43 -40.95
C GLY A 46 -23.31 37.65 -40.80
N ARG A 47 -22.53 37.56 -41.88
CA ARG A 47 -21.09 37.92 -41.84
C ARG A 47 -20.86 39.40 -41.49
N GLY A 48 -21.74 40.28 -41.96
CA GLY A 48 -21.74 41.69 -41.58
C GLY A 48 -21.98 41.91 -40.09
N ALA A 49 -22.93 41.17 -39.50
CA ALA A 49 -23.22 41.19 -38.07
C ALA A 49 -22.01 40.70 -37.26
N VAL A 50 -21.38 39.60 -37.66
CA VAL A 50 -20.12 39.10 -37.05
C VAL A 50 -19.03 40.17 -37.08
N SER A 51 -18.84 40.88 -38.21
CA SER A 51 -17.82 41.93 -38.32
C SER A 51 -18.09 43.15 -37.44
N LEU A 52 -19.34 43.36 -37.04
CA LEU A 52 -19.77 44.42 -36.13
C LEU A 52 -19.81 43.95 -34.66
N GLY A 53 -19.49 42.68 -34.38
CA GLY A 53 -19.57 42.10 -33.04
C GLY A 53 -21.01 41.95 -32.53
N MET A 54 -22.00 41.88 -33.42
CA MET A 54 -23.39 41.68 -33.05
C MET A 54 -23.65 40.21 -32.68
N GLU A 55 -24.28 39.99 -31.55
CA GLU A 55 -24.70 38.68 -31.08
C GLU A 55 -26.10 38.32 -31.59
N THR A 56 -26.48 37.05 -31.46
CA THR A 56 -27.80 36.54 -31.92
C THR A 56 -28.97 37.36 -31.35
N LEU A 57 -28.86 37.85 -30.12
CA LEU A 57 -29.88 38.69 -29.48
C LEU A 57 -29.96 40.10 -30.09
N ASP A 58 -28.83 40.69 -30.49
CA ASP A 58 -28.80 42.00 -31.14
C ASP A 58 -29.49 41.93 -32.51
N VAL A 59 -29.23 40.85 -33.25
CA VAL A 59 -29.89 40.59 -34.53
C VAL A 59 -31.38 40.28 -34.35
N ALA A 60 -31.76 39.59 -33.27
CA ALA A 60 -33.18 39.34 -32.94
C ALA A 60 -33.93 40.64 -32.70
N ARG A 61 -33.33 41.59 -31.98
CA ARG A 61 -33.92 42.91 -31.74
C ARG A 61 -34.09 43.70 -33.04
N VAL A 62 -33.11 43.66 -33.93
CA VAL A 62 -33.22 44.33 -35.25
C VAL A 62 -34.30 43.65 -36.11
N HIS A 63 -34.42 42.32 -36.04
CA HIS A 63 -35.46 41.58 -36.74
C HIS A 63 -36.87 41.97 -36.29
N GLU A 64 -37.09 42.05 -34.98
CA GLU A 64 -38.37 42.47 -34.40
C GLU A 64 -38.75 43.91 -34.84
N LEU A 65 -37.80 44.85 -34.75
CA LEU A 65 -38.01 46.23 -35.19
C LEU A 65 -38.30 46.33 -36.70
N ALA A 66 -37.59 45.54 -37.50
CA ALA A 66 -37.79 45.50 -38.95
C ALA A 66 -39.18 44.94 -39.31
N LEU A 67 -39.64 43.90 -38.62
CA LEU A 67 -40.97 43.33 -38.80
C LEU A 67 -42.07 44.31 -38.38
N ALA A 68 -41.95 44.92 -37.20
CA ALA A 68 -42.89 45.92 -36.72
C ALA A 68 -43.04 47.09 -37.73
N ALA A 69 -41.91 47.56 -38.27
CA ALA A 69 -41.91 48.63 -39.28
C ALA A 69 -42.50 48.20 -40.64
N LEU A 70 -42.44 46.91 -40.99
CA LEU A 70 -43.06 46.38 -42.21
C LEU A 70 -44.58 46.22 -42.05
N ILE A 71 -45.02 45.75 -40.88
CA ILE A 71 -46.45 45.61 -40.55
C ILE A 71 -47.12 46.99 -40.47
N ALA A 72 -46.45 48.00 -39.89
CA ALA A 72 -47.00 49.35 -39.76
C ALA A 72 -47.05 50.14 -41.08
N GLY A 73 -46.21 49.81 -42.06
CA GLY A 73 -46.08 50.56 -43.32
C GLY A 73 -46.85 49.99 -44.50
N ASP A 74 -47.30 48.73 -44.43
CA ASP A 74 -47.92 48.01 -45.55
C ASP A 74 -49.31 47.52 -45.13
N GLY A 75 -50.34 48.35 -45.34
CA GLY A 75 -51.74 48.01 -45.07
C GLY A 75 -52.31 46.87 -45.93
N SER A 76 -51.47 46.20 -46.71
CA SER A 76 -51.81 45.08 -47.61
C SER A 76 -51.15 43.75 -47.23
N LEU A 77 -50.41 43.64 -46.12
CA LEU A 77 -49.95 42.34 -45.61
C LEU A 77 -51.11 41.62 -44.90
N GLY A 78 -52.07 41.19 -45.71
CA GLY A 78 -53.26 40.47 -45.30
C GLY A 78 -52.90 39.16 -44.60
N ILE A 79 -53.63 38.93 -43.51
CA ILE A 79 -53.87 37.70 -42.78
C ILE A 79 -53.52 36.43 -43.60
N SER A 80 -52.30 35.96 -43.48
CA SER A 80 -51.85 34.63 -43.91
C SER A 80 -50.70 34.22 -42.99
N HIS A 81 -50.68 32.97 -42.55
CA HIS A 81 -49.69 32.43 -41.60
C HIS A 81 -48.29 32.15 -42.22
N GLU A 82 -48.10 32.49 -43.49
CA GLU A 82 -46.88 32.29 -44.29
C GLU A 82 -45.78 33.37 -44.08
N PRO A 83 -46.06 34.69 -44.04
CA PRO A 83 -45.07 35.73 -43.76
C PRO A 83 -44.26 35.51 -42.47
N ASP A 84 -44.86 34.99 -41.40
CA ASP A 84 -44.15 34.70 -40.14
C ASP A 84 -43.12 33.58 -40.29
N LYS A 85 -43.46 32.52 -41.04
CA LYS A 85 -42.52 31.41 -41.31
C LYS A 85 -41.38 31.84 -42.22
N ARG A 86 -41.66 32.71 -43.19
CA ARG A 86 -40.65 33.26 -44.10
C ARG A 86 -39.72 34.22 -43.36
N ALA A 87 -40.26 35.13 -42.56
CA ALA A 87 -39.46 36.00 -41.69
C ALA A 87 -38.54 35.18 -40.77
N SER A 88 -39.08 34.14 -40.14
CA SER A 88 -38.32 33.21 -39.30
C SER A 88 -37.22 32.48 -40.06
N SER A 89 -37.48 32.04 -41.29
CA SER A 89 -36.49 31.37 -42.15
C SER A 89 -35.35 32.31 -42.55
N PHE A 90 -35.67 33.58 -42.84
CA PHE A 90 -34.67 34.60 -43.14
C PHE A 90 -33.82 34.91 -41.91
N PHE A 91 -34.44 35.07 -40.74
CA PHE A 91 -33.74 35.28 -39.48
C PHE A 91 -32.80 34.12 -39.16
N ALA A 92 -33.29 32.87 -39.28
CA ALA A 92 -32.50 31.67 -39.06
C ALA A 92 -31.25 31.64 -39.94
N GLU A 93 -31.36 32.00 -41.22
CA GLU A 93 -30.22 32.02 -42.14
C GLU A 93 -29.23 33.16 -41.84
N VAL A 94 -29.69 34.31 -41.34
CA VAL A 94 -28.81 35.43 -40.94
C VAL A 94 -27.98 35.09 -39.71
N ILE A 95 -28.50 34.32 -38.76
CA ILE A 95 -27.77 34.00 -37.52
C ILE A 95 -26.76 32.87 -37.71
N VAL A 96 -26.82 32.10 -38.80
CA VAL A 96 -25.89 30.97 -39.06
C VAL A 96 -24.41 31.37 -38.93
N PRO A 97 -23.91 32.46 -39.56
CA PRO A 97 -22.50 32.86 -39.41
C PRO A 97 -22.12 33.30 -37.98
N ILE A 98 -23.06 33.81 -37.19
CA ILE A 98 -22.86 34.24 -35.79
C ILE A 98 -22.81 33.01 -34.88
N GLU A 99 -23.66 32.01 -35.11
CA GLU A 99 -23.59 30.75 -34.37
C GLU A 99 -22.31 29.97 -34.70
N GLN A 100 -21.80 30.09 -35.93
CA GLN A 100 -20.54 29.47 -36.35
C GLN A 100 -19.30 30.03 -35.63
N THR A 101 -19.31 31.30 -35.17
CA THR A 101 -18.18 31.85 -34.40
C THR A 101 -18.09 31.27 -32.98
N HIS A 102 -19.17 30.69 -32.45
CA HIS A 102 -19.21 30.06 -31.13
C HIS A 102 -18.72 28.60 -31.10
N GLY A 103 -18.59 27.94 -32.26
CA GLY A 103 -18.12 26.55 -32.36
C GLY A 103 -16.75 26.32 -31.69
N PRO A 104 -15.71 27.10 -32.01
CA PRO A 104 -14.41 26.99 -31.37
C PRO A 104 -14.46 27.20 -29.85
N ALA A 105 -15.21 28.19 -29.36
CA ALA A 105 -15.37 28.44 -27.92
C ALA A 105 -16.01 27.24 -27.20
N ARG A 106 -17.10 26.68 -27.75
CA ARG A 106 -17.75 25.48 -27.20
C ARG A 106 -16.81 24.27 -27.18
N THR A 107 -15.94 24.12 -28.19
CA THR A 107 -14.96 23.02 -28.21
C THR A 107 -13.87 23.19 -27.15
N VAL A 108 -13.44 24.42 -26.89
CA VAL A 108 -12.49 24.75 -25.82
C VAL A 108 -13.13 24.48 -24.45
N ASP A 109 -14.37 24.92 -24.23
CA ASP A 109 -15.09 24.69 -22.97
C ASP A 109 -15.30 23.20 -22.68
N ALA A 110 -15.65 22.41 -23.71
CA ALA A 110 -15.75 20.97 -23.58
C ALA A 110 -14.40 20.33 -23.20
N LYS A 111 -13.30 20.79 -23.82
CA LYS A 111 -11.94 20.32 -23.51
C LYS A 111 -11.52 20.69 -22.08
N VAL A 112 -11.79 21.92 -21.65
CA VAL A 112 -11.52 22.40 -20.28
C VAL A 112 -12.30 21.56 -19.27
N THR A 113 -13.60 21.37 -19.49
CA THR A 113 -14.45 20.54 -18.63
C THR A 113 -13.91 19.12 -18.50
N ARG A 114 -13.51 18.50 -19.61
CA ARG A 114 -12.91 17.16 -19.62
C ARG A 114 -11.60 17.09 -18.85
N LEU A 115 -10.73 18.10 -19.00
CA LEU A 115 -9.47 18.19 -18.26
C LEU A 115 -9.73 18.36 -16.76
N THR A 116 -10.64 19.26 -16.37
CA THR A 116 -11.03 19.47 -14.96
C THR A 116 -11.56 18.19 -14.32
N GLN A 117 -12.44 17.44 -15.01
CA GLN A 117 -12.94 16.15 -14.52
C GLN A 117 -11.80 15.11 -14.38
N SER A 118 -10.88 15.06 -15.35
CA SER A 118 -9.74 14.15 -15.26
C SER A 118 -8.79 14.51 -14.13
N LEU A 119 -8.58 15.80 -13.86
CA LEU A 119 -7.78 16.27 -12.73
C LEU A 119 -8.44 15.91 -11.40
N LEU A 120 -9.74 16.19 -11.24
CA LEU A 120 -10.48 15.83 -10.03
C LEU A 120 -10.42 14.32 -9.73
N ARG A 121 -10.59 13.48 -10.77
CA ARG A 121 -10.48 12.03 -10.62
C ARG A 121 -9.08 11.61 -10.16
N ARG A 122 -8.03 12.14 -10.80
CA ARG A 122 -6.64 11.81 -10.42
C ARG A 122 -6.28 12.31 -9.03
N THR A 123 -6.72 13.50 -8.64
CA THR A 123 -6.51 14.02 -7.28
C THR A 123 -7.15 13.08 -6.26
N LYS A 124 -8.37 12.61 -6.52
CA LYS A 124 -9.04 11.61 -5.66
C LYS A 124 -8.24 10.32 -5.56
N GLU A 125 -7.82 9.75 -6.69
CA GLU A 125 -7.01 8.53 -6.75
C GLU A 125 -5.70 8.68 -5.95
N VAL A 126 -5.01 9.82 -6.09
CA VAL A 126 -3.78 10.11 -5.34
C VAL A 126 -4.05 10.25 -3.85
N THR A 127 -5.11 10.95 -3.44
CA THR A 127 -5.46 11.07 -2.02
C THR A 127 -5.84 9.73 -1.41
N ASP A 128 -6.56 8.87 -2.14
CA ASP A 128 -6.92 7.54 -1.69
C ASP A 128 -5.67 6.65 -1.57
N SER A 129 -4.77 6.69 -2.56
CA SER A 129 -3.51 5.96 -2.54
C SER A 129 -2.59 6.41 -1.41
N THR A 130 -2.47 7.73 -1.19
CA THR A 130 -1.64 8.32 -0.12
C THR A 130 -2.14 7.85 1.24
N ARG A 131 -3.45 7.89 1.48
CA ARG A 131 -4.06 7.39 2.72
C ARG A 131 -3.82 5.89 2.95
N LEU A 132 -3.85 5.08 1.89
CA LEU A 132 -3.53 3.65 1.99
C LEU A 132 -2.06 3.42 2.33
N LEU A 133 -1.15 4.18 1.71
CA LEU A 133 0.28 4.13 1.98
C LEU A 133 0.59 4.53 3.43
N GLU A 134 -0.01 5.61 3.94
CA GLU A 134 0.15 6.05 5.33
C GLU A 134 -0.28 4.96 6.32
N LYS A 135 -1.44 4.33 6.10
CA LYS A 135 -1.90 3.20 6.91
C LYS A 135 -0.90 2.03 6.85
N GLY A 136 -0.41 1.70 5.66
CA GLY A 136 0.58 0.63 5.48
C GLY A 136 1.92 0.93 6.14
N VAL A 137 2.37 2.20 6.16
CA VAL A 137 3.57 2.63 6.90
C VAL A 137 3.34 2.47 8.40
N ALA A 138 2.23 2.98 8.94
CA ALA A 138 1.92 2.86 10.37
C ALA A 138 1.85 1.40 10.85
N GLN A 139 1.23 0.52 10.04
CA GLN A 139 1.17 -0.92 10.33
C GLN A 139 2.56 -1.56 10.35
N ARG A 140 3.41 -1.28 9.35
CA ARG A 140 4.78 -1.81 9.29
C ARG A 140 5.63 -1.33 10.45
N GLN A 141 5.50 -0.07 10.84
CA GLN A 141 6.25 0.52 11.95
C GLN A 141 5.83 -0.12 13.30
N THR A 142 4.54 -0.41 13.46
CA THR A 142 4.04 -1.17 14.61
C THR A 142 4.59 -2.61 14.61
N ALA A 143 4.58 -3.29 13.48
CA ALA A 143 5.13 -4.64 13.36
C ALA A 143 6.65 -4.68 13.62
N GLU A 144 7.39 -3.69 13.12
CA GLU A 144 8.83 -3.57 13.30
C GLU A 144 9.21 -3.36 14.77
N THR A 145 8.47 -2.51 15.50
CA THR A 145 8.70 -2.30 16.93
C THR A 145 8.42 -3.57 17.75
N ALA A 146 7.34 -4.29 17.43
CA ALA A 146 7.03 -5.58 18.05
C ALA A 146 8.12 -6.63 17.76
N LEU A 147 8.61 -6.69 16.52
CA LEU A 147 9.68 -7.61 16.13
C LEU A 147 11.01 -7.26 16.84
N LYS A 148 11.38 -5.98 16.90
CA LYS A 148 12.57 -5.53 17.65
C LYS A 148 12.50 -5.96 19.12
N LYS A 149 11.34 -5.84 19.76
CA LYS A 149 11.13 -6.32 21.14
C LYS A 149 11.29 -7.84 21.23
N SER A 150 10.65 -8.58 20.32
CA SER A 150 10.73 -10.05 20.30
C SER A 150 12.17 -10.55 20.11
N VAL A 151 12.94 -9.93 19.20
CA VAL A 151 14.34 -10.28 18.95
C VAL A 151 15.20 -10.07 20.19
N ARG A 152 15.05 -8.94 20.89
CA ARG A 152 15.77 -8.69 22.15
C ARG A 152 15.42 -9.74 23.20
N ASN A 153 14.14 -10.00 23.41
CA ASN A 153 13.69 -11.01 24.37
C ASN A 153 14.25 -12.41 24.05
N ARG A 154 14.29 -12.79 22.76
CA ARG A 154 14.87 -14.09 22.35
C ARG A 154 16.37 -14.14 22.57
N ALA A 155 17.09 -13.04 22.34
CA ALA A 155 18.53 -12.98 22.62
C ALA A 155 18.82 -13.11 24.11
N GLU A 156 18.03 -12.47 24.97
CA GLU A 156 18.14 -12.60 26.44
C GLU A 156 17.85 -14.03 26.89
N LEU A 157 16.74 -14.63 26.43
CA LEU A 157 16.40 -16.02 26.76
C LEU A 157 17.45 -17.01 26.27
N LEU A 158 18.05 -16.78 25.10
CA LEU A 158 19.11 -17.63 24.58
C LEU A 158 20.37 -17.54 25.45
N ALA A 159 20.76 -16.33 25.84
CA ALA A 159 21.90 -16.13 26.73
C ALA A 159 21.68 -16.78 28.12
N GLU A 160 20.46 -16.71 28.65
CA GLU A 160 20.10 -17.40 29.89
C GLU A 160 20.15 -18.92 29.74
N ALA A 161 19.60 -19.48 28.66
CA ALA A 161 19.65 -20.90 28.37
C ALA A 161 21.09 -21.41 28.22
N GLU A 162 21.96 -20.65 27.56
CA GLU A 162 23.39 -20.97 27.44
C GLU A 162 24.10 -20.96 28.79
N ARG A 163 23.82 -19.96 29.64
CA ARG A 163 24.35 -19.88 31.00
C ARG A 163 23.92 -21.08 31.84
N LEU A 164 22.64 -21.46 31.76
CA LEU A 164 22.11 -22.62 32.47
C LEU A 164 22.74 -23.92 31.96
N ARG A 165 22.90 -24.08 30.64
CA ARG A 165 23.57 -25.24 30.04
C ARG A 165 25.01 -25.39 30.55
N LEU A 166 25.77 -24.30 30.57
CA LEU A 166 27.15 -24.32 31.10
C LEU A 166 27.18 -24.64 32.60
N HIS A 167 26.22 -24.14 33.36
CA HIS A 167 26.10 -24.46 34.79
C HIS A 167 25.83 -25.97 35.00
N LEU A 168 24.87 -26.54 34.27
CA LEU A 168 24.56 -27.97 34.33
C LEU A 168 25.76 -28.82 33.92
N GLN A 169 26.47 -28.47 32.84
CA GLN A 169 27.69 -29.17 32.45
C GLN A 169 28.74 -29.18 33.57
N LYS A 170 28.95 -28.05 34.24
CA LYS A 170 29.88 -27.95 35.38
C LYS A 170 29.45 -28.82 36.56
N LEU A 171 28.15 -28.86 36.86
CA LEU A 171 27.61 -29.71 37.93
C LEU A 171 27.78 -31.20 37.58
N THR A 172 27.47 -31.60 36.34
CA THR A 172 27.67 -32.98 35.87
C THR A 172 29.13 -33.39 35.99
N LEU A 173 30.07 -32.54 35.55
CA LEU A 173 31.50 -32.84 35.68
C LEU A 173 31.94 -32.98 37.14
N ARG A 174 31.40 -32.16 38.06
CA ARG A 174 31.67 -32.29 39.50
C ARG A 174 31.15 -33.60 40.08
N ILE A 175 29.94 -34.00 39.70
CA ILE A 175 29.35 -35.27 40.13
C ILE A 175 30.20 -36.44 39.63
N LEU A 176 30.57 -36.44 38.34
CA LEU A 176 31.41 -37.49 37.77
C LEU A 176 32.79 -37.54 38.45
N SER A 177 33.41 -36.39 38.73
CA SER A 177 34.69 -36.34 39.43
C SER A 177 34.59 -36.85 40.87
N ALA A 178 33.50 -36.54 41.58
CA ALA A 178 33.27 -37.06 42.93
C ALA A 178 33.03 -38.58 42.90
N GLN A 179 32.22 -39.07 41.97
CA GLN A 179 31.97 -40.50 41.79
C GLN A 179 33.24 -41.27 41.45
N GLU A 180 34.08 -40.74 40.57
CA GLU A 180 35.36 -41.37 40.21
C GLU A 180 36.33 -41.35 41.40
N HIS A 181 36.32 -40.30 42.21
CA HIS A 181 37.09 -40.26 43.45
C HIS A 181 36.64 -41.36 44.42
N ASP A 182 35.33 -41.49 44.67
CA ASP A 182 34.77 -42.51 45.56
C ASP A 182 35.04 -43.94 45.05
N ARG A 183 34.97 -44.14 43.73
CA ARG A 183 35.32 -45.41 43.08
C ARG A 183 36.80 -45.75 43.31
N ASN A 184 37.70 -44.79 43.17
CA ASN A 184 39.13 -45.01 43.40
C ASN A 184 39.45 -45.28 44.87
N VAL A 185 38.81 -44.56 45.80
CA VAL A 185 38.97 -44.80 47.25
C VAL A 185 38.47 -46.20 47.62
N THR A 186 37.27 -46.58 47.19
CA THR A 186 36.71 -47.91 47.43
C THR A 186 37.57 -48.99 46.79
N GLY A 187 38.05 -48.77 45.56
CA GLY A 187 38.95 -49.69 44.87
C GLY A 187 40.30 -49.85 45.56
N GLN A 188 40.85 -48.78 46.15
CA GLN A 188 42.07 -48.85 46.95
C GLN A 188 41.85 -49.64 48.23
N HIS A 189 40.78 -49.33 48.97
CA HIS A 189 40.43 -50.07 50.19
C HIS A 189 40.25 -51.57 49.92
N LEU A 190 39.56 -51.92 48.83
CA LEU A 190 39.39 -53.32 48.44
C LEU A 190 40.73 -53.99 48.10
N ARG A 191 41.64 -53.30 47.40
CA ARG A 191 42.98 -53.82 47.10
C ARG A 191 43.79 -54.06 48.38
N ASP A 192 43.74 -53.11 49.32
CA ASP A 192 44.46 -53.20 50.59
C ASP A 192 43.92 -54.35 51.45
N ASP A 193 42.59 -54.51 51.52
CA ASP A 193 41.94 -55.64 52.20
C ASP A 193 42.36 -56.98 51.57
N ILE A 194 42.34 -57.09 50.23
CA ILE A 194 42.76 -58.31 49.54
C ILE A 194 44.24 -58.63 49.83
N ALA A 195 45.13 -57.63 49.79
CA ALA A 195 46.54 -57.82 50.10
C ALA A 195 46.75 -58.31 51.55
N GLN A 196 46.05 -57.69 52.52
CA GLN A 196 46.09 -58.13 53.93
C GLN A 196 45.59 -59.56 54.09
N MET A 197 44.53 -59.95 53.38
CA MET A 197 43.99 -61.31 53.42
C MET A 197 44.94 -62.33 52.81
N LEU A 198 45.56 -62.03 51.67
CA LEU A 198 46.56 -62.91 51.05
C LEU A 198 47.76 -63.10 51.99
N LEU A 199 48.24 -62.03 52.64
CA LEU A 199 49.32 -62.12 53.62
C LEU A 199 48.96 -63.00 54.81
N ALA A 200 47.74 -62.86 55.36
CA ALA A 200 47.27 -63.69 56.46
C ALA A 200 47.21 -65.19 56.08
N ILE A 201 46.82 -65.49 54.83
CA ILE A 201 46.84 -66.85 54.30
C ILE A 201 48.28 -67.35 54.12
N GLU A 202 49.19 -66.56 53.56
CA GLU A 202 50.61 -66.93 53.38
C GLU A 202 51.29 -67.25 54.72
N ILE A 203 51.11 -66.41 55.73
CA ILE A 203 51.66 -66.64 57.09
C ILE A 203 51.15 -67.97 57.66
N ARG A 204 49.86 -68.29 57.45
CA ARG A 204 49.27 -69.56 57.90
C ARG A 204 49.74 -70.76 57.09
N LEU A 205 49.95 -70.62 55.79
CA LEU A 205 50.55 -71.67 54.96
C LEU A 205 51.98 -71.97 55.41
N LEU A 206 52.75 -70.96 55.80
CA LEU A 206 54.07 -71.15 56.40
C LEU A 206 53.97 -71.89 57.75
N ALA A 207 53.00 -71.54 58.60
CA ALA A 207 52.75 -72.25 59.86
C ALA A 207 52.33 -73.71 59.64
N LEU A 208 51.46 -73.97 58.67
CA LEU A 208 51.07 -75.31 58.23
C LEU A 208 52.28 -76.14 57.79
N ASN A 209 53.16 -75.56 56.96
CA ASN A 209 54.37 -76.23 56.50
C ASN A 209 55.29 -76.63 57.67
N GLY A 210 55.38 -75.80 58.71
CA GLY A 210 56.07 -76.15 59.96
C GLY A 210 55.37 -77.27 60.74
N ALA A 211 54.04 -77.21 60.86
CA ALA A 211 53.24 -78.20 61.59
C ALA A 211 53.28 -79.61 60.96
N ILE A 212 53.45 -79.71 59.63
CA ILE A 212 53.66 -80.99 58.91
C ILE A 212 54.85 -81.77 59.49
N GLN A 213 55.88 -81.09 60.01
CA GLN A 213 57.06 -81.74 60.58
C GLN A 213 56.87 -82.21 62.04
N ILE A 214 55.80 -81.79 62.73
CA ILE A 214 55.66 -81.94 64.18
C ILE A 214 54.56 -82.95 64.56
N ASN A 215 53.31 -82.80 64.06
CA ASN A 215 52.19 -83.71 64.37
C ASN A 215 50.94 -83.49 63.47
N THR A 216 50.20 -84.56 63.17
CA THR A 216 48.92 -84.55 62.42
C THR A 216 47.76 -83.80 63.09
N ALA A 217 47.75 -83.70 64.43
CA ALA A 217 46.71 -82.96 65.16
C ALA A 217 46.85 -81.44 64.98
N ASP A 218 48.08 -80.91 65.06
CA ASP A 218 48.37 -79.49 64.83
C ASP A 218 48.12 -79.09 63.37
N LEU A 219 48.41 -80.00 62.43
CA LEU A 219 48.07 -79.82 61.01
C LEU A 219 46.57 -79.62 60.79
N LYS A 220 45.71 -80.48 61.38
CA LYS A 220 44.25 -80.36 61.25
C LYS A 220 43.72 -79.04 61.82
N LYS A 221 44.29 -78.58 62.94
CA LYS A 221 43.92 -77.31 63.56
C LYS A 221 44.21 -76.14 62.62
N GLU A 222 45.43 -76.04 62.11
CA GLU A 222 45.81 -74.93 61.21
C GLU A 222 45.03 -74.94 59.87
N ILE A 223 44.67 -76.12 59.34
CA ILE A 223 43.82 -76.21 58.14
C ILE A 223 42.43 -75.64 58.42
N ALA A 224 41.79 -76.04 59.53
CA ALA A 224 40.45 -75.55 59.88
C ALA A 224 40.42 -74.04 60.13
N GLU A 225 41.49 -73.52 60.71
CA GLU A 225 41.64 -72.11 61.05
C GLU A 225 41.94 -71.26 59.79
N THR A 226 42.73 -71.78 58.85
CA THR A 226 42.92 -71.20 57.50
C THR A 226 41.61 -71.16 56.72
N GLN A 227 40.83 -72.25 56.73
CA GLN A 227 39.50 -72.29 56.11
C GLN A 227 38.54 -71.25 56.71
N ARG A 228 38.66 -70.95 58.01
CA ARG A 228 37.87 -69.91 58.68
C ARG A 228 38.22 -68.52 58.14
N ILE A 229 39.51 -68.21 57.97
CA ILE A 229 39.95 -66.92 57.41
C ILE A 229 39.48 -66.77 55.96
N VAL A 230 39.57 -67.83 55.15
CA VAL A 230 39.06 -67.82 53.76
C VAL A 230 37.55 -67.57 53.71
N LYS A 231 36.77 -68.10 54.66
CA LYS A 231 35.33 -67.78 54.75
C LYS A 231 35.08 -66.33 55.16
N GLN A 232 35.87 -65.79 56.08
CA GLN A 232 35.76 -64.39 56.48
C GLN A 232 36.16 -63.45 55.34
N SER A 233 37.18 -63.78 54.55
CA SER A 233 37.61 -62.96 53.41
C SER A 233 36.54 -62.86 52.32
N LEU A 234 35.90 -63.99 52.00
CA LEU A 234 34.81 -64.03 51.03
C LEU A 234 33.62 -63.14 51.44
N ALA A 235 33.33 -63.05 52.74
CA ALA A 235 32.28 -62.20 53.28
C ALA A 235 32.64 -60.71 53.18
N THR A 236 33.90 -60.36 53.44
CA THR A 236 34.38 -58.97 53.35
C THR A 236 34.37 -58.46 51.90
N ILE A 237 34.80 -59.27 50.93
CA ILE A 237 34.78 -58.90 49.50
C ILE A 237 33.35 -58.68 49.02
N HIS A 238 32.41 -59.57 49.34
CA HIS A 238 31.01 -59.41 48.95
C HIS A 238 30.41 -58.10 49.48
N ARG A 239 30.73 -57.74 50.74
CA ARG A 239 30.22 -56.51 51.36
C ARG A 239 30.73 -55.23 50.69
N LEU A 240 31.90 -55.27 50.06
CA LEU A 240 32.53 -54.13 49.39
C LEU A 240 32.23 -54.08 47.88
N SER A 241 31.60 -55.11 47.32
CA SER A 241 31.25 -55.22 45.89
C SER A 241 29.82 -54.75 45.53
N LEU A 242 29.02 -54.41 46.54
CA LEU A 242 27.65 -53.87 46.44
C LEU A 242 27.68 -52.34 46.55
#